data_AF-X1B4D1-F1
#
_entry.id   AF-X1B4D1-F1
#
_cell.length_a   1.000
_cell.length_b   1.000
_cell.length_c   1.000
_cell.angle_alpha   90.00
_cell.angle_beta   90.00
_cell.angle_gamma   90.00
#
_symmetry.space_group_name_H-M   'P 1'
#
loop_
_entity.id
_entity.type
_entity.pdbx_description
1 polymer ?
#
loop_
_entity_poly.entity_id
_entity_poly.type
_entity_poly.pdbx_seq_one_letter_code
_entity_poly.pdbx_strand_id
1 'polypeptide(L)'
;ASKEFAKGRPKNYLTKENIKRIEEIYKYWQEVENLSRIISLEEVINNDYNLSPSRYVTVYEKEGYIPIRDVLDKLAEIEKEKIEIDNNLKNILKKLRMKL
;
A
#
# COMPACT_ATOMS: atom_id res chain seq x y z
N ALA A 1 -10.66 1.73 11.15
CA ALA A 1 -10.62 3.19 11.30
C ALA A 1 -9.35 3.85 10.72
N SER A 2 -8.17 3.22 10.83
CA SER A 2 -6.90 3.80 10.33
C SER A 2 -6.84 4.09 8.83
N LYS A 3 -7.80 3.63 8.02
CA LYS A 3 -7.97 3.97 6.60
C LYS A 3 -9.30 4.69 6.28
N GLU A 4 -10.17 4.87 7.28
CA GLU A 4 -11.50 5.48 7.12
C GLU A 4 -11.45 6.95 7.53
N PHE A 5 -10.68 7.76 6.79
CA PHE A 5 -10.58 9.20 7.04
C PHE A 5 -10.22 9.94 5.74
N ALA A 6 -10.54 11.23 5.69
CA ALA A 6 -10.01 12.15 4.70
C ALA A 6 -8.76 12.86 5.24
N LYS A 7 -7.70 12.93 4.40
CA LYS A 7 -6.48 13.65 4.76
C LYS A 7 -6.80 15.13 4.94
N GLY A 8 -6.39 15.69 6.07
CA GLY A 8 -6.46 17.11 6.33
C GLY A 8 -5.12 17.63 6.84
N ARG A 9 -4.94 18.94 6.82
CA ARG A 9 -3.79 19.63 7.41
C ARG A 9 -4.33 20.58 8.49
N PRO A 10 -3.86 20.51 9.74
CA PRO A 10 -2.79 19.64 10.27
C PRO A 10 -3.25 18.23 10.69
N LYS A 11 -4.56 17.96 10.69
CA LYS A 11 -5.14 16.70 11.17
C LYS A 11 -6.07 16.09 10.13
N ASN A 12 -6.13 14.77 10.12
CA ASN A 12 -7.15 14.02 9.39
C ASN A 12 -8.54 14.26 9.99
N TYR A 13 -9.58 14.08 9.19
CA TYR A 13 -10.97 14.22 9.63
C TYR A 13 -11.82 13.09 9.05
N LEU A 14 -12.93 12.78 9.73
CA LEU A 14 -13.90 11.80 9.26
C LEU A 14 -14.93 12.51 8.38
N THR A 15 -15.16 12.01 7.17
CA THR A 15 -16.29 12.48 6.36
C THR A 15 -17.60 11.86 6.86
N LYS A 16 -18.74 12.40 6.41
CA LYS A 16 -20.05 11.83 6.75
C LYS A 16 -20.17 10.37 6.31
N GLU A 17 -19.57 10.05 5.16
CA GLU A 17 -19.54 8.71 4.59
C GLU A 17 -18.71 7.75 5.46
N ASN A 18 -17.52 8.18 5.91
CA ASN A 18 -16.69 7.36 6.81
C ASN A 18 -17.42 7.09 8.14
N ILE A 19 -18.07 8.11 8.70
CA ILE A 19 -18.84 7.97 9.95
C ILE A 19 -19.95 6.97 9.76
N LYS A 20 -20.77 7.14 8.72
CA LYS A 20 -21.90 6.25 8.43
C LYS A 20 -21.45 4.80 8.26
N ARG A 21 -20.35 4.58 7.53
CA ARG A 21 -19.78 3.24 7.35
C ARG A 21 -19.36 2.60 8.67
N ILE A 22 -18.66 3.35 9.52
CA ILE A 22 -18.23 2.85 10.84
C ILE A 22 -19.44 2.55 11.73
N GLU A 23 -20.45 3.42 11.71
CA GLU A 23 -21.69 3.26 12.47
C GLU A 23 -22.43 1.98 12.07
N GLU A 24 -22.61 1.75 10.77
CA GLU A 24 -23.29 0.55 10.26
C GLU A 24 -22.57 -0.73 10.68
N ILE A 25 -21.24 -0.76 10.51
CA ILE A 25 -20.42 -1.92 10.90
C ILE A 25 -20.59 -2.24 12.38
N TYR A 26 -20.53 -1.21 13.23
CA TYR A 26 -20.69 -1.38 14.68
C TYR A 26 -22.11 -1.83 15.05
N LYS A 27 -23.13 -1.12 14.53
CA LYS A 27 -24.54 -1.35 14.86
C LYS A 27 -25.00 -2.75 14.49
N TYR A 28 -24.51 -3.28 13.37
CA TYR A 28 -24.91 -4.58 12.85
C TYR A 28 -23.90 -5.70 13.14
N TRP A 29 -22.88 -5.47 13.97
CA TRP A 29 -21.86 -6.45 14.30
C TRP A 29 -21.28 -7.12 13.06
N GLN A 30 -20.74 -6.32 12.14
CA GLN A 30 -20.19 -6.82 10.88
C GLN A 30 -18.68 -7.00 10.98
N GLU A 31 -18.22 -8.18 10.58
CA GLU A 31 -16.81 -8.39 10.25
C GLU A 31 -16.55 -7.87 8.83
N VAL A 32 -15.47 -7.11 8.68
CA VAL A 32 -15.05 -6.51 7.41
C VAL A 32 -13.56 -6.67 7.30
N GLU A 33 -13.11 -7.33 6.24
CA GLU A 33 -11.69 -7.57 5.97
C GLU A 33 -10.88 -6.26 6.08
N ASN A 34 -9.76 -6.31 6.79
CA ASN A 34 -8.86 -5.18 7.05
C ASN A 34 -9.50 -3.97 7.81
N LEU A 35 -10.71 -4.11 8.37
CA LEU A 35 -11.41 -3.02 9.06
C LEU A 35 -12.05 -3.39 10.40
N SER A 36 -12.74 -4.53 10.50
CA SER A 36 -13.54 -4.93 11.66
C SER A 36 -13.48 -6.43 11.87
N ARG A 37 -13.36 -6.86 13.12
CA ARG A 37 -13.36 -8.27 13.53
C ARG A 37 -14.11 -8.41 14.86
N ILE A 38 -14.88 -9.46 15.00
CA ILE A 38 -15.56 -9.84 16.24
C ILE A 38 -14.64 -10.81 16.98
N ILE A 39 -14.31 -10.48 18.23
CA ILE A 39 -13.39 -11.27 19.06
C ILE A 39 -14.14 -11.83 20.27
N SER A 40 -13.77 -13.03 20.68
CA SER A 40 -14.31 -13.70 21.86
C SER A 40 -13.64 -13.21 23.13
N LEU A 41 -14.28 -13.45 24.28
CA LEU A 41 -13.69 -13.12 25.57
C LEU A 41 -12.43 -13.96 25.84
N GLU A 42 -12.43 -15.23 25.43
CA GLU A 42 -11.30 -16.13 25.53
C GLU A 42 -10.09 -15.60 24.75
N GLU A 43 -10.32 -15.07 23.54
CA GLU A 43 -9.27 -14.45 22.75
C GLU A 43 -8.73 -13.17 23.40
N VAL A 44 -9.60 -12.36 24.01
CA VAL A 44 -9.19 -11.17 24.78
C VAL A 44 -8.31 -11.55 25.96
N ILE A 45 -8.68 -12.60 26.71
CA ILE A 45 -7.91 -13.11 27.86
C ILE A 45 -6.53 -13.61 27.40
N ASN A 46 -6.47 -14.41 26.33
CA ASN A 46 -5.21 -14.91 25.77
C ASN A 46 -4.29 -13.81 25.24
N ASN A 47 -4.84 -12.62 24.96
CA ASN A 47 -4.09 -11.45 24.50
C ASN A 47 -3.88 -10.41 25.62
N ASP A 48 -3.91 -10.82 26.89
CA ASP A 48 -3.68 -9.96 28.06
C ASP A 48 -4.61 -8.74 28.11
N TYR A 49 -5.87 -8.93 27.70
CA TYR A 49 -6.87 -7.86 27.59
C TYR A 49 -6.47 -6.69 26.68
N ASN A 50 -5.53 -6.92 25.75
CA ASN A 50 -5.17 -5.92 24.77
C ASN A 50 -6.28 -5.79 23.72
N LEU A 51 -7.00 -4.65 23.72
CA LEU A 51 -8.10 -4.35 22.79
C LEU A 51 -7.67 -3.49 21.60
N SER A 52 -6.37 -3.31 21.38
CA SER A 52 -5.87 -2.53 20.26
C SER A 52 -6.33 -3.15 18.94
N PRO A 53 -7.02 -2.41 18.04
CA PRO A 53 -7.52 -2.99 16.79
C PRO A 53 -6.44 -3.63 15.91
N SER A 54 -5.21 -3.12 15.97
CA SER A 54 -4.04 -3.67 15.25
C SER A 54 -3.69 -5.11 15.67
N ARG A 55 -4.13 -5.57 16.84
CA ARG A 55 -3.94 -6.95 17.30
C ARG A 55 -4.84 -7.94 16.56
N TYR A 56 -6.02 -7.48 16.11
CA TYR A 56 -7.08 -8.36 15.60
C TYR A 56 -7.41 -8.11 14.13
N VAL A 57 -7.10 -6.92 13.63
CA VAL A 57 -7.33 -6.51 12.26
C VAL A 57 -5.96 -6.28 11.60
N THR A 58 -5.50 -7.28 10.86
CA THR A 58 -4.35 -7.11 9.98
C THR A 58 -4.79 -6.26 8.79
N VAL A 59 -4.07 -5.18 8.52
CA VAL A 59 -4.29 -4.37 7.34
C VAL A 59 -3.31 -4.84 6.28
N TYR A 60 -3.74 -5.77 5.43
CA TYR A 60 -2.98 -6.12 4.25
C TYR A 60 -3.15 -4.99 3.23
N GLU A 61 -2.07 -4.31 2.88
CA GLU A 61 -2.01 -3.71 1.56
C GLU A 61 -1.85 -4.86 0.60
N LYS A 62 -2.94 -5.19 -0.11
CA LYS A 62 -2.86 -5.98 -1.32
C LYS A 62 -1.98 -5.14 -2.27
N GLU A 63 -0.67 -5.33 -2.21
CA GLU A 63 0.22 -4.86 -3.26
C GLU A 63 -0.40 -5.42 -4.55
N GLY A 64 -0.85 -4.52 -5.42
CA GLY A 64 -1.41 -4.93 -6.69
C GLY A 64 -0.31 -5.70 -7.41
N TYR A 65 -0.44 -7.02 -7.47
CA TYR A 65 0.48 -7.83 -8.25
C TYR A 65 0.39 -7.33 -9.69
N ILE A 66 1.47 -6.72 -10.16
CA ILE A 66 1.60 -6.37 -11.56
C ILE A 66 1.71 -7.70 -12.32
N PRO A 67 0.90 -7.93 -13.38
CA PRO A 67 1.04 -9.13 -14.20
C PRO A 67 2.50 -9.32 -14.63
N ILE A 68 2.99 -10.56 -14.57
CA ILE A 68 4.37 -10.88 -14.94
C ILE A 68 4.71 -10.38 -16.35
N ARG A 69 3.72 -10.35 -17.23
CA ARG A 69 3.85 -9.84 -18.60
C ARG A 69 4.20 -8.36 -18.61
N ASP A 70 3.49 -7.54 -17.86
CA ASP A 70 3.73 -6.09 -17.78
C ASP A 70 5.10 -5.79 -17.16
N VAL A 71 5.56 -6.63 -16.21
CA VAL A 71 6.92 -6.52 -15.65
C VAL A 71 7.98 -6.81 -16.72
N LEU A 72 7.78 -7.85 -17.54
CA LEU A 72 8.70 -8.20 -18.62
C LEU A 72 8.73 -7.12 -19.72
N ASP A 73 7.57 -6.57 -20.08
CA ASP A 73 7.49 -5.52 -21.09
C ASP A 73 8.18 -4.22 -20.61
N LYS A 74 8.00 -3.83 -19.34
CA LYS A 74 8.76 -2.72 -18.71
C LYS A 74 10.26 -3.00 -18.67
N LEU A 75 10.66 -4.22 -18.35
CA LEU A 75 12.08 -4.59 -18.33
C LEU A 75 12.72 -4.42 -19.72
N ALA A 76 12.03 -4.88 -20.76
CA ALA A 76 12.49 -4.74 -22.15
C ALA A 76 12.57 -3.26 -22.60
N GLU A 77 11.67 -2.40 -22.12
CA GLU A 77 11.73 -0.96 -22.35
C GLU A 77 12.95 -0.33 -21.69
N ILE A 78 13.19 -0.64 -20.41
CA ILE A 78 14.36 -0.15 -19.65
C ILE A 78 15.67 -0.62 -20.30
N GLU A 79 15.75 -1.85 -20.81
CA GLU A 79 16.93 -2.34 -21.51
C GLU A 79 17.22 -1.56 -22.80
N LYS A 80 16.19 -1.17 -23.54
CA LYS A 80 16.35 -0.33 -24.74
C LYS A 80 16.85 1.07 -24.37
N GLU A 81 16.25 1.69 -23.37
CA GLU A 81 16.69 2.99 -22.87
C GLU A 81 18.15 2.95 -22.41
N LYS A 82 18.53 1.89 -21.70
CA LYS A 82 19.92 1.68 -21.28
C LYS A 82 20.89 1.64 -22.47
N ILE A 83 20.55 0.90 -23.53
CA ILE A 83 21.39 0.82 -24.74
C ILE A 83 21.52 2.20 -25.39
N GLU A 84 20.43 2.96 -25.44
CA GLU A 84 20.45 4.32 -25.99
C GLU A 84 21.33 5.25 -25.17
N ILE A 85 21.18 5.22 -23.84
CA ILE A 85 22.01 5.98 -22.90
C ILE A 85 23.48 5.59 -23.05
N ASP A 86 23.81 4.30 -23.14
CA ASP A 86 25.18 3.81 -23.33
C ASP A 86 25.77 4.32 -24.65
N ASN A 87 25.00 4.31 -25.74
CA ASN A 87 25.45 4.83 -27.02
C ASN A 87 25.68 6.35 -26.97
N ASN A 88 24.78 7.08 -26.31
CA ASN A 88 24.92 8.51 -26.09
C ASN A 88 26.18 8.82 -25.26
N LEU A 89 26.42 8.06 -24.19
CA LEU A 89 27.62 8.17 -23.37
C LEU A 89 28.89 7.89 -24.19
N LYS A 90 28.93 6.82 -24.99
CA LYS A 90 30.06 6.51 -25.88
C LYS A 90 30.35 7.66 -26.86
N ASN A 91 29.30 8.25 -27.43
CA ASN A 91 29.43 9.39 -28.34
C ASN A 91 30.02 10.62 -27.65
N ILE A 92 29.60 10.91 -26.42
CA ILE A 92 30.15 12.00 -25.60
C ILE A 92 31.63 11.74 -25.28
N LEU A 93 31.98 10.54 -24.80
CA LEU A 93 33.36 10.16 -24.47
C LEU A 93 34.29 10.26 -25.69
N LYS A 94 33.81 9.83 -26.88
CA LYS A 94 34.55 9.97 -28.13
C LYS A 94 34.82 11.43 -28.48
N LYS A 95 33.85 12.34 -28.29
CA LYS A 95 34.03 13.79 -28.50
C LYS A 95 35.06 14.37 -27.52
N LEU A 96 35.09 13.88 -26.28
CA LEU A 96 36.05 14.30 -25.24
C LEU A 96 37.44 13.65 -25.39
N ARG A 97 37.65 12.81 -26.42
CA ARG A 97 38.91 12.05 -26.63
C ARG A 97 39.29 11.17 -25.44
N MET A 98 38.31 10.78 -24.63
CA MET A 98 38.48 9.85 -23.53
C MET A 98 38.29 8.43 -24.07
N LYS A 99 39.22 7.53 -23.76
CA LYS A 99 39.05 6.10 -24.07
C LYS A 99 38.06 5.47 -23.09
N LEU A 100 37.21 4.57 -23.61
CA LEU A 100 36.51 3.56 -22.81
C LEU A 100 37.50 2.48 -22.37
#